data_AF-A0A9X8YMQ0-F1
#
_entry.id   AF-A0A9X8YMQ0-F1
#
_cell.length_a   1.000
_cell.length_b   1.000
_cell.length_c   1.000
_cell.angle_alpha   90.00
_cell.angle_beta   90.00
_cell.angle_gamma   90.00
#
_symmetry.space_group_name_H-M   'P 1'
#
loop_
_entity.id
_entity.type
_entity.pdbx_description
1 polymer ?
#
loop_
_entity_poly.entity_id
_entity_poly.type
_entity_poly.pdbx_seq_one_letter_code
_entity_poly.pdbx_strand_id
1 'polypeptide(L)'
;MRCRTSPQLAIIGLLVLLTLLALVAANLGALTLSFRTLWREPFSDAAWHIWLNIRLPRVLLAVVIGCALAVSGAVMQGLFRNPLADPSLLGISSGGALFVALFIVMPLALPVTIALYGHMLAAFLGSLLVSLLI
;
A
#
# COMPACT_ATOMS: atom_id res chain seq x y z
N MET A 1 -19.91 -0.85 -32.05
CA MET A 1 -20.80 -1.38 -30.99
C MET A 1 -20.24 -0.97 -29.63
N ARG A 2 -20.78 0.09 -29.00
CA ARG A 2 -20.36 0.48 -27.65
C ARG A 2 -21.09 -0.43 -26.67
N CYS A 3 -20.43 -1.47 -26.17
CA CYS A 3 -20.96 -2.25 -25.05
C CYS A 3 -21.19 -1.28 -23.88
N ARG A 4 -22.45 -0.91 -23.67
CA ARG A 4 -22.90 -0.10 -22.54
C ARG A 4 -22.97 -1.04 -21.34
N THR A 5 -21.81 -1.53 -20.88
CA THR A 5 -21.75 -2.24 -19.60
C THR A 5 -22.29 -1.30 -18.54
N SER A 6 -23.24 -1.76 -17.73
CA SER A 6 -23.75 -0.91 -16.66
C SER A 6 -22.59 -0.61 -15.70
N PRO A 7 -22.46 0.63 -15.21
CA PRO A 7 -21.37 1.00 -14.30
C PRO A 7 -21.35 0.12 -13.04
N GLN A 8 -22.52 -0.36 -12.62
CA GLN A 8 -22.68 -1.29 -11.51
C GLN A 8 -22.04 -2.66 -11.78
N LEU A 9 -22.23 -3.23 -12.98
CA LEU A 9 -21.60 -4.50 -13.37
C LEU A 9 -20.06 -4.37 -13.38
N ALA A 10 -19.53 -3.24 -13.84
CA ALA A 10 -18.09 -2.98 -13.84
C ALA A 10 -17.51 -2.90 -12.42
N ILE A 11 -18.18 -2.20 -11.50
CA ILE A 11 -17.74 -2.08 -10.10
C ILE A 11 -17.77 -3.44 -9.41
N ILE A 12 -18.85 -4.21 -9.56
CA ILE A 12 -18.96 -5.55 -8.99
C ILE A 12 -17.85 -6.45 -9.54
N GLY A 13 -17.62 -6.42 -10.86
CA GLY A 13 -16.53 -7.18 -11.49
C GLY A 13 -15.15 -6.82 -10.92
N LEU A 14 -14.87 -5.53 -10.73
CA LEU A 14 -13.60 -5.07 -10.18
C LEU A 14 -13.42 -5.45 -8.70
N LEU A 15 -14.48 -5.39 -7.89
CA LEU A 15 -14.47 -5.81 -6.49
C LEU A 15 -14.23 -7.32 -6.34
N VAL A 16 -14.90 -8.13 -7.17
CA VAL A 16 -14.66 -9.57 -7.23
C VAL A 16 -13.22 -9.86 -7.63
N LEU A 17 -12.71 -9.20 -8.67
CA LEU A 17 -11.33 -9.34 -9.11
C LEU A 17 -10.33 -8.95 -8.02
N LEU A 18 -10.55 -7.82 -7.34
CA LEU A 18 -9.70 -7.36 -6.22
C LEU A 18 -9.67 -8.40 -5.10
N THR A 19 -10.83 -8.95 -4.73
CA THR A 19 -10.95 -9.96 -3.67
C THR A 19 -10.21 -11.25 -4.05
N LEU A 20 -10.37 -11.71 -5.29
CA LEU A 20 -9.66 -12.89 -5.81
C LEU A 20 -8.15 -12.67 -5.81
N LEU A 21 -7.68 -11.52 -6.30
CA LEU A 21 -6.26 -11.19 -6.32
C LEU A 21 -5.68 -11.08 -4.91
N ALA A 22 -6.40 -10.50 -3.95
CA ALA A 22 -5.98 -10.42 -2.56
C ALA A 22 -5.84 -11.82 -1.93
N LEU A 23 -6.80 -12.73 -2.19
CA LEU A 23 -6.72 -14.12 -1.73
C LEU A 23 -5.53 -14.86 -2.36
N VAL A 24 -5.31 -14.71 -3.66
CA VAL A 24 -4.16 -15.30 -4.35
C VAL A 24 -2.85 -14.75 -3.77
N ALA A 25 -2.74 -13.43 -3.61
CA ALA A 25 -1.56 -12.76 -3.05
C ALA A 25 -1.25 -13.22 -1.61
N ALA A 26 -2.27 -13.46 -0.79
CA ALA A 26 -2.08 -13.96 0.58
C ALA A 26 -1.53 -15.39 0.62
N ASN A 27 -1.81 -16.20 -0.41
CA ASN A 27 -1.39 -17.59 -0.49
C ASN A 27 -0.05 -17.78 -1.24
N LEU A 28 0.34 -16.83 -2.10
CA LEU A 28 1.65 -16.84 -2.75
C LEU A 28 2.77 -16.36 -1.81
N GLY A 29 3.91 -17.04 -1.81
CA GLY A 29 5.08 -16.62 -1.04
C GLY A 29 6.27 -17.55 -1.18
N ALA A 30 7.40 -17.16 -0.57
CA ALA A 30 8.67 -17.91 -0.66
C ALA A 30 8.58 -19.33 -0.09
N LEU A 31 7.72 -19.54 0.90
CA LEU A 31 7.31 -20.86 1.34
C LEU A 31 6.05 -21.26 0.57
N THR A 32 6.08 -22.43 -0.07
CA THR A 32 4.94 -23.05 -0.76
C THR A 32 3.90 -23.56 0.26
N LEU A 33 3.32 -22.62 1.01
CA LEU A 33 2.17 -22.87 1.86
C LEU A 33 0.96 -23.04 0.94
N SER A 34 0.70 -24.27 0.51
CA SER A 34 -0.57 -24.59 -0.15
C SER A 34 -1.69 -24.37 0.85
N PHE A 35 -2.80 -23.78 0.40
CA PHE A 35 -4.01 -23.59 1.23
C PHE A 35 -4.46 -24.91 1.87
N ARG A 36 -4.24 -26.04 1.18
CA ARG A 36 -4.52 -27.38 1.71
C ARG A 36 -3.62 -27.77 2.88
N THR A 37 -2.39 -27.30 2.93
CA THR A 37 -1.46 -27.55 4.03
C THR A 37 -1.85 -26.72 5.24
N LEU A 38 -2.17 -25.43 5.05
CA LEU A 38 -2.69 -24.55 6.10
C LEU A 38 -3.96 -25.11 6.76
N TRP A 39 -4.89 -25.65 5.97
CA TRP A 39 -6.15 -26.20 6.50
C TRP A 39 -5.98 -27.52 7.26
N ARG A 40 -4.86 -28.23 7.06
CA ARG A 40 -4.57 -29.50 7.75
C ARG A 40 -3.79 -29.31 9.04
N GLU A 41 -2.99 -28.25 9.11
CA GLU A 41 -2.18 -27.92 10.28
C GLU A 41 -2.99 -27.17 11.35
N PRO A 42 -2.72 -27.42 12.64
CA PRO A 42 -3.36 -26.69 13.73
C PRO A 42 -2.94 -25.22 13.72
N PHE A 43 -3.83 -24.33 14.17
CA PHE A 43 -3.59 -22.87 14.21
C PHE A 43 -2.34 -22.43 14.99
N SER A 44 -1.77 -23.29 15.83
CA SER A 44 -0.52 -23.04 16.56
C SER A 44 0.75 -23.23 15.72
N ASP A 45 0.63 -23.74 14.49
CA ASP A 45 1.78 -24.01 13.64
C ASP A 45 2.42 -22.72 13.11
N ALA A 46 3.73 -22.79 12.83
CA ALA A 46 4.49 -21.68 12.26
C ALA A 46 3.89 -21.18 10.92
N ALA A 47 3.26 -22.07 10.13
CA ALA A 47 2.59 -21.70 8.89
C ALA A 47 1.45 -20.68 9.11
N TRP A 48 0.62 -20.88 10.16
CA TRP A 48 -0.46 -19.97 10.51
C TRP A 48 0.07 -18.64 11.03
N HIS A 49 1.13 -18.66 11.84
CA HIS A 49 1.79 -17.44 12.30
C HIS A 49 2.32 -16.58 11.14
N ILE A 50 2.98 -17.19 10.16
CA ILE A 50 3.48 -16.49 8.96
C ILE A 50 2.31 -15.94 8.14
N TRP A 51 1.25 -16.72 7.96
CA TRP A 51 0.10 -16.29 7.17
C TRP A 51 -0.62 -15.10 7.82
N LEU A 52 -0.90 -15.16 9.12
CA LEU A 52 -1.64 -14.13 9.87
C LEU A 52 -0.83 -12.88 10.20
N ASN A 53 0.46 -13.01 10.54
CA ASN A 53 1.27 -11.88 11.02
C ASN A 53 2.16 -11.25 9.95
N ILE A 54 2.40 -11.94 8.83
CA ILE A 54 3.31 -11.46 7.78
C ILE A 54 2.56 -11.24 6.46
N ARG A 55 1.86 -12.26 5.95
CA ARG A 55 1.24 -12.19 4.61
C ARG A 55 -0.05 -11.37 4.60
N LEU A 56 -1.00 -11.73 5.48
CA LEU A 56 -2.29 -11.06 5.54
C LEU A 56 -2.15 -9.54 5.80
N PRO A 57 -1.34 -9.07 6.77
CA PRO A 57 -1.18 -7.64 7.01
C PRO A 57 -0.56 -6.91 5.81
N ARG A 58 0.39 -7.56 5.10
CA ARG A 58 1.01 -6.99 3.90
C ARG A 58 0.00 -6.84 2.74
N VAL A 59 -0.86 -7.83 2.52
CA VAL A 59 -1.89 -7.75 1.48
C VAL A 59 -2.93 -6.69 1.81
N LEU A 60 -3.39 -6.64 3.06
CA LEU A 60 -4.32 -5.61 3.53
C LEU A 60 -3.72 -4.21 3.37
N LEU A 61 -2.46 -4.02 3.75
CA LEU A 61 -1.75 -2.76 3.58
C LEU A 61 -1.65 -2.37 2.09
N ALA A 62 -1.35 -3.32 1.20
CA ALA A 62 -1.29 -3.06 -0.24
C ALA A 62 -2.65 -2.62 -0.82
N VAL A 63 -3.75 -3.23 -0.37
CA VAL A 63 -5.11 -2.81 -0.75
C VAL A 63 -5.39 -1.38 -0.28
N VAL A 64 -5.10 -1.07 0.99
CA VAL A 64 -5.31 0.27 1.56
C VAL A 64 -4.50 1.32 0.82
N ILE A 65 -3.21 1.06 0.56
CA ILE A 65 -2.34 1.98 -0.19
C ILE A 65 -2.86 2.16 -1.62
N GLY A 66 -3.26 1.08 -2.30
CA GLY A 66 -3.83 1.14 -3.64
C GLY A 66 -5.11 1.98 -3.70
N CYS A 67 -6.00 1.84 -2.73
CA CYS A 67 -7.20 2.68 -2.61
C CYS A 67 -6.83 4.15 -2.38
N ALA A 68 -5.89 4.44 -1.48
CA ALA A 68 -5.45 5.81 -1.20
C ALA A 68 -4.85 6.48 -2.45
N LEU A 69 -4.00 5.77 -3.20
CA LEU A 69 -3.42 6.25 -4.45
C LEU A 69 -4.49 6.48 -5.53
N ALA A 70 -5.43 5.54 -5.69
CA ALA A 70 -6.51 5.67 -6.66
C ALA A 70 -7.42 6.87 -6.38
N VAL A 71 -7.80 7.08 -5.10
CA VAL A 71 -8.61 8.24 -4.69
C VAL A 71 -7.83 9.54 -4.88
N SER A 72 -6.57 9.59 -4.46
CA SER A 72 -5.74 10.78 -4.63
C SER A 72 -5.55 11.14 -6.10
N GLY A 73 -5.31 10.16 -6.97
CA GLY A 73 -5.25 10.33 -8.42
C GLY A 73 -6.56 10.85 -9.01
N ALA A 74 -7.71 10.25 -8.64
CA ALA A 74 -9.02 10.69 -9.12
C ALA A 74 -9.36 12.13 -8.71
N VAL A 75 -9.05 12.50 -7.46
CA VAL A 75 -9.19 13.88 -6.96
C VAL A 75 -8.31 14.83 -7.75
N MET A 76 -7.04 14.46 -7.98
CA MET A 76 -6.08 15.30 -8.69
C MET A 76 -6.48 15.54 -10.15
N GLN A 77 -6.88 14.47 -10.84
CA GLN A 77 -7.38 14.53 -12.21
C GLN A 77 -8.67 15.37 -12.31
N GLY A 78 -9.57 15.27 -11.32
CA GLY A 78 -10.79 16.06 -11.24
C GLY A 78 -10.53 17.55 -10.99
N LEU A 79 -9.61 17.87 -10.09
CA LEU A 79 -9.24 19.24 -9.74
C LEU A 79 -8.61 19.98 -10.92
N PHE A 80 -7.61 19.35 -11.56
CA PHE A 80 -6.91 19.94 -12.70
C PHE A 80 -7.65 19.76 -14.02
N ARG A 81 -8.73 18.97 -14.04
CA ARG A 81 -9.43 18.55 -15.27
C ARG A 81 -8.46 18.01 -16.33
N ASN A 82 -7.41 17.34 -15.85
CA ASN A 82 -6.34 16.81 -16.68
C ASN A 82 -6.17 15.32 -16.34
N PRO A 83 -6.48 14.40 -17.26
CA PRO A 83 -6.36 12.96 -17.00
C PRO A 83 -4.91 12.49 -16.77
N LEU A 84 -3.92 13.33 -17.08
CA LEU A 84 -2.50 13.06 -16.82
C LEU A 84 -2.01 13.65 -15.49
N ALA A 85 -2.86 14.35 -14.73
CA ALA A 85 -2.48 14.89 -13.43
C ALA A 85 -2.31 13.76 -12.41
N ASP A 86 -1.21 13.81 -11.66
CA ASP A 86 -0.86 12.83 -10.63
C ASP A 86 -0.41 13.56 -9.36
N PRO A 87 -0.83 13.14 -8.16
CA PRO A 87 -0.48 13.79 -6.90
C PRO A 87 1.03 13.86 -6.63
N SER A 88 1.83 12.93 -7.18
CA SER A 88 3.29 12.96 -7.00
C SER A 88 3.97 14.12 -7.75
N LEU A 89 3.32 14.70 -8.77
CA LEU A 89 3.84 15.86 -9.51
C LEU A 89 3.95 17.12 -8.65
N LEU A 90 3.22 17.21 -7.53
CA LEU A 90 3.34 18.29 -6.55
C LEU A 90 4.58 18.16 -5.65
N GLY A 91 5.43 17.15 -5.86
CA GLY A 91 6.66 16.97 -5.07
C GLY A 91 6.46 16.33 -3.70
N ILE A 92 5.23 15.92 -3.34
CA ILE A 92 4.91 15.28 -2.05
C ILE A 92 5.73 13.99 -1.85
N SER A 93 5.85 13.16 -2.89
CA SER A 93 6.66 11.93 -2.88
C SER A 93 8.16 12.22 -2.73
N SER A 94 8.65 13.23 -3.46
CA SER A 94 10.07 13.65 -3.41
C SER A 94 10.43 14.24 -2.05
N GLY A 95 9.53 15.01 -1.42
CA GLY A 95 9.70 15.56 -0.07
C GLY A 95 9.81 14.49 1.00
N GLY A 96 8.93 13.48 0.95
CA GLY A 96 9.02 12.33 1.84
C GLY A 96 10.32 11.54 1.65
N ALA A 97 10.69 11.26 0.39
CA ALA A 97 11.92 10.55 0.06
C ALA A 97 13.19 11.29 0.55
N LEU A 98 13.24 12.62 0.41
CA LEU A 98 14.34 13.46 0.91
C LEU A 98 14.52 13.29 2.42
N PHE A 99 13.43 13.39 3.20
CA PHE A 99 13.51 13.29 4.66
C PHE A 99 13.89 11.89 5.12
N VAL A 100 13.40 10.84 4.44
CA VAL A 100 13.84 9.46 4.70
C VAL A 100 15.33 9.31 4.42
N ALA A 101 15.82 9.84 3.29
CA ALA A 101 17.24 9.78 2.95
C ALA A 101 18.11 10.52 3.98
N LEU A 102 17.69 11.70 4.43
CA LEU A 102 18.35 12.44 5.50
C LEU A 102 18.37 11.65 6.80
N PHE A 103 17.25 11.00 7.17
CA PHE A 103 17.17 10.17 8.38
C PHE A 103 18.13 8.96 8.32
N ILE A 104 18.27 8.32 7.15
CA ILE A 104 19.16 7.16 6.97
C ILE A 104 20.64 7.57 7.00
N VAL A 105 20.99 8.68 6.34
CA VAL A 105 22.38 9.10 6.15
C VAL A 105 22.95 9.83 7.37
N MET A 106 22.09 10.53 8.13
CA MET A 106 22.55 11.27 9.30
C MET A 106 22.93 10.29 10.43
N PRO A 107 24.18 10.34 10.94
CA PRO A 107 24.64 9.42 11.99
C PRO A 107 24.09 9.86 13.35
N LEU A 108 22.81 9.61 13.58
CA LEU A 108 22.11 10.00 14.80
C LEU A 108 22.00 8.79 15.73
N ALA A 109 22.60 8.88 16.92
CA ALA A 109 22.48 7.86 17.96
C ALA A 109 21.09 7.94 18.59
N LEU A 110 20.11 7.30 17.96
CA LEU A 110 18.72 7.30 18.38
C LEU A 110 18.35 6.04 19.18
N PRO A 111 17.38 6.14 20.10
CA PRO A 111 16.74 4.96 20.69
C PRO A 111 16.24 3.99 19.61
N VAL A 112 16.32 2.68 19.89
CA VAL A 112 15.93 1.62 18.94
C VAL A 112 14.49 1.80 18.42
N THR A 113 13.57 2.24 19.27
CA THR A 113 12.17 2.50 18.88
C THR A 113 12.07 3.59 17.79
N ILE A 114 12.85 4.67 17.93
CA ILE A 114 12.89 5.75 16.95
C ILE A 114 13.62 5.29 15.69
N ALA A 115 14.65 4.45 15.79
CA ALA A 115 15.31 3.89 14.61
C ALA A 115 14.38 3.00 13.77
N LEU A 116 13.51 2.20 14.42
CA LEU A 116 12.57 1.31 13.74
C LEU A 116 11.44 2.05 13.01
N TYR A 117 10.83 3.05 13.66
CA TYR A 117 9.65 3.75 13.11
C TYR A 117 9.97 5.15 12.55
N GLY A 118 11.17 5.67 12.78
CA GLY A 118 11.56 7.04 12.44
C GLY A 118 11.57 7.31 10.94
N HIS A 119 11.89 6.30 10.11
CA HIS A 119 11.80 6.40 8.65
C HIS A 119 10.36 6.71 8.19
N MET A 120 9.36 6.10 8.82
CA MET A 120 7.94 6.34 8.49
C MET A 120 7.53 7.77 8.86
N LEU A 121 7.95 8.23 10.05
CA LEU A 121 7.71 9.60 10.49
C LEU A 121 8.43 10.62 9.61
N ALA A 122 9.68 10.36 9.23
CA ALA A 122 10.46 11.21 8.35
C ALA A 122 9.77 11.34 6.98
N ALA A 123 9.32 10.23 6.39
CA ALA A 123 8.55 10.25 5.14
C ALA A 123 7.30 11.12 5.26
N PHE A 124 6.52 10.92 6.32
CA PHE A 124 5.29 11.66 6.55
C PHE A 124 5.54 13.16 6.74
N LEU A 125 6.51 13.54 7.58
CA LEU A 125 6.87 14.94 7.83
C LEU A 125 7.40 15.63 6.59
N GLY A 126 8.25 14.95 5.80
CA GLY A 126 8.77 15.50 4.55
C GLY A 126 7.66 15.74 3.53
N SER A 127 6.74 14.78 3.37
CA SER A 127 5.57 14.92 2.48
C SER A 127 4.62 16.02 2.96
N LEU A 128 4.35 16.11 4.27
CA LEU A 128 3.48 17.12 4.85
C LEU A 128 4.06 18.53 4.69
N LEU A 129 5.37 18.70 4.94
CA LEU A 129 6.05 19.97 4.80
C LEU A 129 5.99 20.47 3.36
N VAL A 130 6.27 19.62 2.38
CA VAL A 130 6.14 20.01 0.96
C VAL A 130 4.70 20.37 0.62
N SER A 131 3.72 19.62 1.14
CA SER A 131 2.31 19.94 0.93
C SER A 131 1.85 21.25 1.59
N LEU A 132 2.53 21.73 2.64
CA LEU A 132 2.23 23.00 3.31
C LEU A 132 2.91 24.20 2.64
N LEU A 133 4.02 23.96 1.96
CA LEU A 133 4.79 25.01 1.28
C LEU A 133 4.18 25.44 -0.05
N ILE A 134 3.37 24.56 -0.67
CA ILE A 134 2.70 24.77 -1.95
C ILE A 134 1.28 25.25 -1.71
#